data_AF-A0A3A0B1X0-F1
#
_entry.id   AF-A0A3A0B1X0-F1
#
_cell.length_a   1.000
_cell.length_b   1.000
_cell.length_c   1.000
_cell.angle_alpha   90.00
_cell.angle_beta   90.00
_cell.angle_gamma   90.00
#
_symmetry.space_group_name_H-M   'P 1'
#
loop_
_entity.id
_entity.type
_entity.pdbx_description
1 polymer ?
#
loop_
_entity_poly.entity_id
_entity_poly.type
_entity_poly.pdbx_seq_one_letter_code
_entity_poly.pdbx_strand_id
1 'polypeptide(L)'
;LHGILMAPHGTGDGLIGLAALVQVCATLPQNYIAFEYPVGHPAWWHDILDGLPDPIVKDSYIDVWDRPGLGLTFHVPEARKYLPEGDKHFFD
;
A
#
# COMPACT_ATOMS: atom_id res chain seq x y z
N LEU A 1 0.47 21.14 -16.75
CA LEU A 1 0.97 22.41 -16.17
C LEU A 1 2.45 22.21 -15.82
N HIS A 2 3.36 23.06 -16.30
CA HIS A 2 4.84 22.98 -16.14
C HIS A 2 5.64 21.92 -16.91
N GLY A 3 5.02 20.93 -17.55
CA GLY A 3 5.75 19.88 -18.29
C GLY A 3 6.57 18.95 -17.39
N ILE A 4 6.26 18.95 -16.08
CA ILE A 4 6.89 18.11 -15.07
C ILE A 4 6.06 16.84 -14.91
N LEU A 5 6.72 15.71 -14.97
CA LEU A 5 6.14 14.40 -14.73
C LEU A 5 6.47 13.91 -13.31
N MET A 6 5.63 13.04 -12.77
CA MET A 6 5.73 12.46 -11.43
C MET A 6 6.04 10.97 -11.52
N ALA A 7 7.09 10.58 -10.80
CA ALA A 7 7.38 9.19 -10.49
C ALA A 7 7.57 9.05 -8.97
N PRO A 8 6.50 8.80 -8.21
CA PRO A 8 6.59 8.72 -6.76
C PRO A 8 7.53 7.61 -6.28
N HIS A 9 8.36 7.93 -5.30
CA HIS A 9 9.22 6.99 -4.57
C HIS A 9 8.37 6.11 -3.64
N GLY A 10 8.73 4.83 -3.51
CA GLY A 10 7.86 3.82 -2.91
C GLY A 10 8.61 2.78 -2.08
N THR A 11 9.22 3.22 -0.99
CA THR A 11 9.93 2.33 -0.05
C THR A 11 9.36 2.35 1.37
N GLY A 12 8.39 3.23 1.66
CA GLY A 12 7.83 3.43 3.00
C GLY A 12 6.62 2.55 3.29
N ASP A 13 6.41 2.23 4.56
CA ASP A 13 5.16 1.66 5.11
C ASP A 13 4.62 0.39 4.41
N GLY A 14 5.50 -0.39 3.79
CA GLY A 14 5.18 -1.68 3.17
C GLY A 14 3.92 -1.65 2.29
N LEU A 15 2.99 -2.55 2.58
CA LEU A 15 1.76 -2.70 1.79
C LEU A 15 0.76 -1.56 2.01
N ILE A 16 0.85 -0.81 3.11
CA ILE A 16 0.04 0.42 3.31
C ILE A 16 0.56 1.52 2.39
N GLY A 17 1.89 1.67 2.30
CA GLY A 17 2.54 2.58 1.35
C GLY A 17 2.18 2.23 -0.10
N LEU A 18 2.15 0.93 -0.44
CA LEU A 18 1.67 0.46 -1.74
C LEU A 18 0.26 0.96 -2.06
N ALA A 19 -0.69 0.74 -1.13
CA ALA A 19 -2.07 1.16 -1.32
C ALA A 19 -2.20 2.68 -1.46
N ALA A 20 -1.45 3.44 -0.68
CA ALA A 20 -1.42 4.90 -0.80
C ALA A 20 -0.87 5.36 -2.17
N LEU A 21 0.19 4.71 -2.66
CA LEU A 21 0.77 4.98 -3.98
C LEU A 21 -0.22 4.70 -5.11
N VAL A 22 -0.92 3.55 -5.07
CA VAL A 22 -1.97 3.22 -6.05
C VAL A 22 -3.03 4.32 -6.10
N GLN A 23 -3.54 4.75 -4.94
CA GLN A 23 -4.59 5.76 -4.86
C GLN A 23 -4.12 7.14 -5.35
N VAL A 24 -2.95 7.63 -4.91
CA VAL A 24 -2.47 8.94 -5.38
C VAL A 24 -2.14 8.91 -6.87
N CYS A 25 -1.48 7.86 -7.37
CA CYS A 25 -1.09 7.77 -8.78
C CYS A 25 -2.28 7.63 -9.72
N ALA A 26 -3.35 6.96 -9.30
CA ALA A 26 -4.61 6.88 -10.05
C ALA A 26 -5.24 8.25 -10.31
N THR A 27 -4.94 9.25 -9.46
CA THR A 27 -5.44 10.63 -9.59
C THR A 27 -4.52 11.55 -10.40
N LEU A 28 -3.45 11.02 -11.00
CA LEU A 28 -2.44 11.79 -11.77
C LEU A 28 -2.46 11.48 -13.29
N PRO A 29 -3.61 11.53 -13.99
CA PRO A 29 -3.73 11.01 -15.35
C PRO A 29 -2.87 11.76 -16.38
N GLN A 30 -2.52 13.02 -16.13
CA GLN A 30 -1.81 13.86 -17.09
C GLN A 30 -0.28 13.87 -16.93
N ASN A 31 0.22 13.44 -15.77
CA ASN A 31 1.64 13.60 -15.46
C ASN A 31 2.23 12.44 -14.65
N TYR A 32 1.56 11.29 -14.57
CA TYR A 32 2.12 10.06 -14.03
C TYR A 32 3.09 9.39 -15.02
N ILE A 33 4.20 8.84 -14.52
CA ILE A 33 5.11 7.96 -15.27
C ILE A 33 4.97 6.52 -14.77
N ALA A 34 5.32 6.32 -13.51
CA ALA A 34 5.39 5.04 -12.80
C ALA A 34 5.53 5.36 -11.29
N PHE A 35 5.34 4.39 -10.41
CA PHE A 35 5.84 4.48 -9.03
C PHE A 35 6.73 3.27 -8.74
N GLU A 36 7.65 3.43 -7.79
CA GLU A 36 8.46 2.32 -7.29
C GLU A 36 7.58 1.35 -6.49
N TYR A 37 7.65 0.05 -6.76
CA TYR A 37 6.80 -0.96 -6.14
C TYR A 37 7.32 -1.38 -4.75
N PRO A 38 6.75 -0.88 -3.63
CA PRO A 38 7.06 -1.41 -2.31
C PRO A 38 6.54 -2.84 -2.18
N VAL A 39 7.43 -3.73 -1.76
CA VAL A 39 7.07 -5.11 -1.40
C VAL A 39 6.79 -5.20 0.09
N GLY A 40 5.98 -6.18 0.49
CA GLY A 40 5.79 -6.54 1.89
C GLY A 40 7.08 -7.05 2.51
N HIS A 41 7.91 -6.12 3.03
CA HIS A 41 9.14 -6.44 3.74
C HIS A 41 9.16 -5.70 5.09
N PRO A 42 9.32 -6.41 6.21
CA PRO A 42 9.42 -7.88 6.36
C PRO A 42 8.17 -8.66 5.90
N ALA A 43 8.33 -9.97 5.63
CA ALA A 43 7.31 -10.80 4.97
C ALA A 43 5.93 -10.83 5.69
N TRP A 44 5.92 -10.56 7.00
CA TRP A 44 4.70 -10.55 7.80
C TRP A 44 3.70 -9.46 7.42
N TRP A 45 4.07 -8.49 6.58
CA TRP A 45 3.11 -7.51 6.04
C TRP A 45 1.88 -8.16 5.42
N HIS A 46 2.06 -9.31 4.77
CA HIS A 46 0.98 -10.07 4.14
C HIS A 46 0.09 -10.82 5.15
N ASP A 47 0.56 -11.01 6.39
CA ASP A 47 -0.21 -11.68 7.44
C ASP A 47 -1.12 -10.70 8.20
N ILE A 48 -0.79 -9.40 8.18
CA ILE A 48 -1.45 -8.39 9.02
C ILE A 48 -2.46 -7.52 8.28
N LEU A 49 -2.59 -7.67 6.96
CA LEU A 49 -3.47 -6.85 6.11
C LEU A 49 -4.31 -7.71 5.18
N ASP A 50 -5.60 -7.40 5.15
CA ASP A 50 -6.57 -7.94 4.21
C ASP A 50 -6.93 -6.91 3.13
N GLY A 51 -7.38 -7.40 1.97
CA GLY A 51 -8.00 -6.59 0.93
C GLY A 51 -7.12 -6.24 -0.27
N LEU A 52 -5.86 -6.67 -0.26
CA LEU A 52 -5.01 -6.63 -1.44
C LEU A 52 -5.59 -7.53 -2.54
N PRO A 53 -5.50 -7.12 -3.81
CA PRO A 53 -5.76 -8.01 -4.93
C PRO A 53 -4.72 -9.13 -5.00
N ASP A 54 -5.10 -10.27 -5.58
CA ASP A 54 -4.19 -11.39 -5.85
C ASP A 54 -4.39 -11.88 -7.30
N PRO A 55 -3.39 -11.74 -8.18
CA PRO A 55 -2.09 -11.11 -7.96
C PRO A 55 -2.19 -9.57 -7.86
N ILE A 56 -1.27 -8.95 -7.13
CA ILE A 56 -1.20 -7.48 -7.02
C ILE A 56 -0.77 -6.83 -8.34
N VAL A 57 0.32 -7.35 -8.92
CA VAL A 57 0.92 -6.84 -10.16
C VAL A 57 0.63 -7.82 -11.27
N LYS A 58 0.06 -7.33 -12.37
CA LYS A 58 -0.15 -8.08 -13.61
C LYS A 58 0.42 -7.29 -14.77
N ASP A 59 1.33 -7.91 -15.54
CA ASP A 59 1.96 -7.29 -16.71
C ASP A 59 2.63 -5.93 -16.41
N SER A 60 3.21 -5.78 -15.21
CA SER A 60 3.79 -4.52 -14.70
C SER A 60 2.78 -3.39 -14.40
N TYR A 61 1.49 -3.71 -14.30
CA TYR A 61 0.43 -2.80 -13.87
C TYR A 61 -0.24 -3.30 -12.58
N ILE A 62 -0.84 -2.37 -11.85
CA ILE A 62 -1.70 -2.65 -10.69
C ILE A 62 -3.07 -2.05 -10.97
N ASP A 63 -4.12 -2.86 -10.85
CA ASP A 63 -5.49 -2.39 -10.94
C ASP A 63 -5.85 -1.57 -9.69
N VAL A 64 -6.50 -0.43 -9.90
CA VAL A 64 -7.07 0.35 -8.80
C VAL A 64 -8.33 -0.38 -8.33
N TRP A 65 -8.33 -0.83 -7.07
CA TRP A 65 -9.44 -1.62 -6.52
C TRP A 65 -10.56 -0.73 -5.95
N ASP A 66 -11.79 -1.26 -5.96
CA ASP A 66 -13.01 -0.53 -5.58
C ASP A 66 -13.30 -0.46 -4.07
N ARG A 67 -12.49 -1.12 -3.24
CA ARG A 67 -12.69 -1.10 -1.78
C ARG A 67 -12.48 0.34 -1.24
N PRO A 68 -13.35 0.83 -0.34
CA PRO A 68 -13.26 2.20 0.18
C PRO A 68 -11.92 2.53 0.88
N GLY A 69 -11.54 3.81 0.85
CA GLY A 69 -10.33 4.31 1.50
C GLY A 69 -9.06 3.80 0.81
N LEU A 70 -8.09 3.31 1.58
CA LEU A 70 -6.95 2.57 1.02
C LEU A 70 -7.34 1.17 0.52
N GLY A 71 -8.56 0.72 0.80
CA GLY A 71 -9.06 -0.63 0.52
C GLY A 71 -8.39 -1.75 1.30
N LEU A 72 -7.57 -1.40 2.29
CA LEU A 72 -6.94 -2.33 3.23
C LEU A 72 -7.64 -2.32 4.59
N THR A 73 -7.60 -3.46 5.27
CA THR A 73 -8.04 -3.60 6.67
C THR A 73 -7.02 -4.40 7.45
N PHE A 74 -6.77 -4.05 8.71
CA PHE A 74 -5.88 -4.84 9.56
C PHE A 74 -6.53 -6.16 9.96
N HIS A 75 -5.77 -7.26 9.80
CA HIS A 75 -6.04 -8.51 10.50
C HIS A 75 -5.49 -8.40 11.93
N VAL A 76 -6.29 -7.78 12.81
CA VAL A 76 -5.89 -7.35 14.17
C VAL A 76 -5.19 -8.43 15.00
N PRO A 77 -5.66 -9.70 15.05
CA PRO A 77 -4.97 -10.73 15.82
C PRO A 77 -3.51 -10.98 15.37
N GLU A 78 -3.22 -10.86 14.08
CA GLU A 78 -1.86 -11.02 13.54
C GLU A 78 -1.05 -9.75 13.74
N ALA A 79 -1.65 -8.58 13.49
CA ALA A 79 -0.99 -7.29 13.69
C ALA A 79 -0.51 -7.10 15.14
N ARG A 80 -1.29 -7.55 16.12
CA ARG A 80 -0.92 -7.49 17.55
C ARG A 80 0.38 -8.21 17.89
N LYS A 81 0.80 -9.21 17.10
CA LYS A 81 2.06 -9.96 17.32
C LYS A 81 3.31 -9.12 17.06
N TYR A 82 3.18 -8.03 16.30
CA TYR A 82 4.28 -7.17 15.86
C TYR A 82 4.27 -5.80 16.53
N LEU A 83 3.35 -5.54 17.46
CA LEU A 83 3.34 -4.29 18.22
C LEU A 83 4.57 -4.20 19.12
N PRO A 84 5.27 -3.05 19.15
CA PRO A 84 6.39 -2.85 20.05
C PRO A 84 5.93 -2.81 21.50
N GLU A 85 6.88 -2.96 22.42
CA GLU A 85 6.63 -2.75 23.83
C GLU A 85 6.12 -1.31 24.06
N GLY A 86 4.97 -1.18 24.74
CA GLY A 86 4.28 0.10 24.95
C GLY A 86 2.98 0.23 24.16
N ASP A 87 2.85 -0.44 23.02
CA ASP A 87 1.72 -0.21 22.08
C ASP A 87 0.62 -1.27 22.17
N LYS A 88 0.57 -2.07 23.25
CA LYS A 88 -0.36 -3.21 23.39
C LYS A 88 -1.84 -2.86 23.24
N HIS A 89 -2.19 -1.60 23.48
CA HIS A 89 -3.55 -1.05 23.43
C HIS A 89 -3.88 -0.35 22.10
N PHE A 90 -3.01 -0.42 21.09
CA PHE A 90 -3.20 0.29 19.82
C PHE A 90 -4.52 -0.04 19.09
N PHE A 91 -5.00 -1.29 19.23
CA PHE A 91 -6.23 -1.77 18.59
C PHE A 91 -7.41 -1.95 19.57
N ASP A 92 -7.34 -1.35 20.75
CA ASP A 92 -8.42 -1.41 21.76
C ASP A 92 -9.49 -0.32 21.52
#